data_AF-A0A927LW53-F1
#
_entry.id   AF-A0A927LW53-F1
#
_cell.length_a   1.000
_cell.length_b   1.000
_cell.length_c   1.000
_cell.angle_alpha   90.00
_cell.angle_beta   90.00
_cell.angle_gamma   90.00
#
_symmetry.space_group_name_H-M   'P 1'
#
loop_
_entity.id
_entity.type
_entity.pdbx_description
1 polymer ?
#
loop_
_entity_poly.entity_id
_entity_poly.type
_entity_poly.pdbx_seq_one_letter_code
_entity_poly.pdbx_strand_id
1 'polypeptide(L)'
;MICVPDYLEDRHLHSAMVDSLGSIDPSIYFKTVPGGMFAQILHEGYYDDIALTKAKLEEELRVQGYEAIGASTEIIMTPMFFHNRCKVIIRQRIEHAE
;
A
#
# COMPACT_ATOMS: atom_id res chain seq x y z
N MET A 1 -4.39 17.66 3.45
CA MET A 1 -4.83 16.78 2.36
C MET A 1 -3.59 16.39 1.58
N ILE A 2 -3.06 15.19 1.83
CA ILE A 2 -1.88 14.68 1.13
C ILE A 2 -2.37 13.49 0.30
N CYS A 3 -2.50 13.70 -1.01
CA CYS A 3 -2.68 12.63 -1.99
C CYS A 3 -1.35 11.91 -2.11
N VAL A 4 -1.27 10.67 -1.65
CA VAL A 4 -0.15 9.78 -1.99
C VAL A 4 -0.63 8.80 -3.07
N PRO A 5 0.18 8.53 -4.10
CA PRO A 5 -0.34 7.92 -5.33
C PRO A 5 -0.05 6.40 -5.41
N ASP A 6 -0.91 5.69 -6.15
CA ASP A 6 -1.02 4.22 -6.22
C ASP A 6 -0.06 3.53 -7.21
N TYR A 7 1.26 3.64 -7.04
CA TYR A 7 2.19 3.13 -8.08
C TYR A 7 3.39 2.29 -7.62
N LEU A 8 3.37 1.69 -6.44
CA LEU A 8 4.44 0.76 -6.07
C LEU A 8 4.11 -0.67 -6.55
N GLU A 9 4.77 -1.10 -7.63
CA GLU A 9 4.87 -2.52 -8.00
C GLU A 9 5.91 -3.24 -7.10
N ASP A 10 5.71 -4.54 -6.82
CA ASP A 10 6.52 -5.36 -5.90
C ASP A 10 8.04 -5.33 -6.20
N ARG A 11 8.42 -5.12 -7.47
CA ARG A 11 9.83 -4.98 -7.87
C ARG A 11 10.52 -3.73 -7.32
N HIS A 12 9.78 -2.63 -7.16
CA HIS A 12 10.31 -1.37 -6.60
C HIS A 12 10.43 -1.46 -5.07
N LEU A 13 9.56 -2.25 -4.43
CA LEU A 13 9.66 -2.58 -3.02
C LEU A 13 10.91 -3.44 -2.75
N HIS A 14 11.17 -4.44 -3.59
CA HIS A 14 12.37 -5.28 -3.47
C HIS A 14 13.67 -4.46 -3.64
N SER A 15 13.70 -3.52 -4.59
CA SER A 15 14.84 -2.63 -4.79
C SER A 15 15.07 -1.66 -3.61
N ALA A 16 14.03 -1.27 -2.88
CA ALA A 16 14.16 -0.42 -1.69
C ALA A 16 14.61 -1.20 -0.44
N MET A 17 14.38 -2.52 -0.41
CA MET A 17 14.76 -3.41 0.69
C MET A 17 16.18 -3.99 0.55
N VAL A 18 16.78 -3.97 -0.64
CA VAL A 18 18.16 -4.42 -0.86
C VAL A 18 19.10 -3.25 -0.62
N ASP A 19 19.76 -3.31 0.54
CA ASP A 19 20.63 -2.36 1.23
C ASP A 19 21.80 -1.78 0.41
N SER A 20 21.48 -1.13 -0.71
CA SER A 20 22.39 -0.31 -1.49
C SER A 20 21.71 1.02 -1.77
N LEU A 21 21.99 2.01 -0.92
CA LEU A 21 21.86 3.42 -1.29
C LEU A 21 22.74 3.64 -2.54
N GLY A 22 22.17 3.44 -3.73
CA GLY A 22 22.97 3.25 -4.92
C GLY A 22 22.15 3.32 -6.20
N SER A 23 22.19 4.50 -6.82
CA SER A 23 21.62 4.88 -8.11
C SER A 23 20.10 5.07 -8.16
N ILE A 24 19.72 6.32 -8.46
CA ILE A 24 18.35 6.70 -8.84
C ILE A 24 18.08 6.07 -10.22
N ASP A 25 17.04 5.26 -10.36
CA ASP A 25 16.48 4.94 -11.68
C ASP A 25 15.92 6.23 -12.29
N PRO A 26 16.47 6.74 -13.40
CA PRO A 26 16.02 7.99 -14.01
C PRO A 26 14.69 7.84 -14.78
N SER A 27 14.15 6.62 -14.88
CA SER A 27 12.95 6.33 -15.65
C SER A 27 11.70 6.84 -14.94
N ILE A 28 11.15 7.96 -15.40
CA ILE A 28 9.85 8.49 -14.94
C ILE A 28 8.74 7.91 -15.82
N TYR A 29 7.84 7.13 -15.21
CA TYR A 29 6.69 6.56 -15.89
C TYR A 29 5.42 7.36 -15.58
N PHE A 30 4.72 7.81 -16.63
CA PHE A 30 3.43 8.48 -16.50
C PHE A 30 2.31 7.47 -16.72
N LYS A 31 1.44 7.28 -15.72
CA LYS A 31 0.25 6.41 -15.81
C LYS A 31 -0.97 7.16 -15.28
N THR A 32 -2.06 7.11 -16.01
CA THR A 32 -3.37 7.55 -15.53
C THR A 32 -4.08 6.34 -14.92
N VAL A 33 -4.38 6.41 -13.62
CA VAL A 33 -5.21 5.40 -12.96
C VAL A 33 -6.67 5.84 -13.09
N PRO A 34 -7.53 5.09 -13.82
CA PRO A 34 -8.93 5.44 -13.92
C PRO A 34 -9.58 5.37 -12.54
N GLY A 35 -10.51 6.31 -12.28
CA GLY A 35 -11.26 6.36 -11.03
C GLY A 35 -11.90 5.03 -10.66
N GLY A 36 -12.04 4.78 -9.37
CA GLY A 36 -12.60 3.56 -8.81
C GLY A 36 -12.97 3.78 -7.36
N MET A 37 -13.61 2.78 -6.76
CA MET A 37 -13.89 2.76 -5.33
C MET A 37 -12.72 2.09 -4.61
N PHE A 38 -12.35 2.63 -3.45
CA PHE A 38 -11.21 2.17 -2.67
C PHE A 38 -11.57 2.13 -1.20
N ALA A 39 -11.12 1.08 -0.53
CA ALA A 39 -11.06 1.05 0.93
C ALA A 39 -9.63 1.30 1.37
N GLN A 40 -9.48 1.91 2.55
CA GLN A 40 -8.18 2.16 3.12
C GLN A 40 -8.19 1.99 4.63
N ILE A 41 -7.07 1.49 5.15
CA ILE A 41 -6.80 1.36 6.58
C ILE A 41 -5.42 1.94 6.89
N LEU A 42 -5.31 2.59 8.05
CA LEU A 42 -4.05 3.11 8.55
C LEU A 42 -3.38 2.06 9.43
N HIS A 43 -2.13 1.71 9.10
CA HIS A 43 -1.25 0.94 9.95
C HIS A 43 -0.31 1.88 10.72
N GLU A 44 -0.29 1.72 12.05
CA GLU A 44 0.69 2.36 12.94
C GLU A 44 1.27 1.29 13.88
N GLY A 45 2.49 0.83 13.59
CA GLY A 45 3.01 -0.35 14.27
C GLY A 45 4.34 -0.81 13.70
N TYR A 46 4.68 -2.07 13.95
CA TYR A 46 5.83 -2.71 13.33
C TYR A 46 5.50 -3.09 11.90
N TYR A 47 6.44 -2.88 10.98
CA TYR A 47 6.25 -3.23 9.57
C TYR A 47 5.90 -4.72 9.37
N ASP A 48 6.43 -5.59 10.24
CA ASP A 48 6.15 -7.03 10.23
C ASP A 48 4.65 -7.35 10.47
N ASP A 49 3.90 -6.44 11.12
CA ASP A 49 2.47 -6.58 11.41
C ASP A 49 1.57 -6.05 10.28
N ILE A 50 2.14 -5.57 9.15
CA ILE A 50 1.35 -5.08 8.00
C ILE A 50 0.44 -6.17 7.46
N ALA A 51 0.90 -7.42 7.39
CA ALA A 51 0.10 -8.55 6.92
C ALA A 51 -1.18 -8.74 7.75
N LEU A 52 -1.11 -8.53 9.06
CA LEU A 52 -2.27 -8.58 9.97
C LEU A 52 -3.26 -7.44 9.68
N THR A 53 -2.74 -6.27 9.33
CA THR A 53 -3.58 -5.11 9.00
C THR A 53 -4.26 -5.28 7.63
N LYS A 54 -3.58 -5.90 6.66
CA LYS A 54 -4.17 -6.30 5.38
C LYS A 54 -5.29 -7.33 5.56
N ALA A 55 -5.04 -8.38 6.35
CA ALA A 55 -6.06 -9.39 6.66
C ALA A 55 -7.30 -8.78 7.34
N LYS A 56 -7.10 -7.80 8.24
CA LYS A 56 -8.20 -7.05 8.84
C LYS A 56 -9.00 -6.27 7.79
N LEU A 57 -8.33 -5.60 6.85
CA LEU A 57 -9.00 -4.88 5.77
C LEU A 57 -9.86 -5.83 4.92
N GLU A 58 -9.31 -6.97 4.52
CA GLU A 58 -10.02 -7.99 3.73
C GLU A 58 -11.28 -8.51 4.45
N GLU A 59 -11.18 -8.77 5.76
CA GLU A 59 -12.32 -9.23 6.54
C GLU A 59 -13.42 -8.15 6.63
N GLU A 60 -13.06 -6.89 6.84
CA GLU A 60 -14.01 -5.78 6.88
C GLU A 60 -14.71 -5.57 5.53
N LEU A 61 -13.99 -5.75 4.42
CA LEU A 61 -14.59 -5.70 3.08
C LEU A 61 -15.63 -6.80 2.89
N ARG A 62 -15.28 -8.02 3.28
CA ARG A 62 -16.18 -9.17 3.20
C ARG A 62 -17.45 -8.95 4.03
N VAL A 63 -17.32 -8.44 5.25
CA VAL A 63 -18.46 -8.11 6.14
C VAL A 63 -19.37 -7.05 5.53
N GLN A 64 -18.80 -6.10 4.79
CA GLN A 64 -19.54 -5.00 4.16
C GLN A 64 -20.05 -5.31 2.74
N GLY A 65 -19.84 -6.53 2.23
CA GLY A 65 -20.28 -6.94 0.91
C GLY A 65 -19.46 -6.32 -0.23
N TYR A 66 -18.16 -6.16 -0.02
CA TYR A 66 -17.20 -5.71 -1.02
C TYR A 66 -16.15 -6.78 -1.31
N GLU A 67 -15.65 -6.78 -2.54
CA GLU A 67 -14.54 -7.62 -2.99
C GLU A 67 -13.31 -6.77 -3.31
N ALA A 68 -12.13 -7.33 -3.07
CA ALA A 68 -10.85 -6.70 -3.37
C ALA A 68 -10.43 -6.96 -4.83
N ILE A 69 -10.11 -5.90 -5.56
CA ILE A 69 -9.64 -5.97 -6.95
C ILE A 69 -8.13 -5.77 -7.02
N GLY A 70 -7.38 -6.83 -7.34
CA GLY A 70 -5.93 -6.79 -7.49
C GLY A 70 -5.17 -6.53 -6.18
N ALA A 71 -3.89 -6.15 -6.29
CA ALA A 71 -3.04 -5.92 -5.13
C ALA A 71 -3.34 -4.60 -4.40
N SER A 72 -3.15 -4.60 -3.09
CA SER A 72 -3.19 -3.37 -2.28
C SER A 72 -1.94 -2.51 -2.49
N THR A 73 -2.11 -1.20 -2.41
CA THR A 73 -1.01 -0.22 -2.44
C THR A 73 -0.67 0.19 -1.00
N GLU A 74 0.63 0.20 -0.68
CA GLU A 74 1.16 0.75 0.56
C GLU A 74 1.70 2.16 0.34
N ILE A 75 1.18 3.09 1.13
CA ILE A 75 1.51 4.51 1.12
C ILE A 75 2.29 4.81 2.39
N ILE A 76 3.62 4.89 2.27
CA ILE A 76 4.50 5.13 3.41
C ILE A 76 4.45 6.62 3.78
N MET A 77 3.92 6.93 4.98
CA MET A 77 3.84 8.30 5.49
C MET A 77 5.09 8.68 6.30
N THR A 78 5.58 7.75 7.11
CA THR A 78 6.79 7.93 7.92
C THR A 78 7.72 6.77 7.63
N PRO A 79 8.94 7.02 7.10
CA PRO A 79 9.89 5.95 6.79
C PRO A 79 10.37 5.24 8.07
N MET A 80 10.81 4.00 7.90
CA MET A 80 11.30 3.10 8.96
C MET A 80 12.66 3.57 9.49
N PHE A 81 12.69 4.68 10.23
CA PHE A 81 13.95 5.25 10.70
C PHE A 81 14.39 4.68 12.06
N PHE A 82 13.48 4.12 12.85
CA PHE A 82 13.79 3.58 14.19
C PHE A 82 12.87 2.40 14.55
N HIS A 83 13.47 1.29 15.01
CA HIS A 83 12.78 0.12 15.58
C HIS A 83 11.79 -0.61 14.66
N ASN A 84 11.98 -0.57 13.33
CA ASN A 84 11.07 -1.20 12.36
C ASN A 84 9.61 -0.71 12.48
N ARG A 85 9.39 0.47 13.06
CA ARG A 85 8.06 1.06 13.18
C ARG A 85 7.77 1.95 11.99
N CYS A 86 6.54 1.86 11.47
CA CYS A 86 6.11 2.60 10.31
C CYS A 86 4.70 3.16 10.51
N LYS A 87 4.39 4.18 9.71
CA LYS A 87 3.04 4.68 9.51
C LYS A 87 2.72 4.56 8.03
N VAL A 88 1.81 3.65 7.69
CA VAL A 88 1.51 3.26 6.30
C VAL A 88 0.01 3.26 6.08
N ILE A 89 -0.47 3.89 5.02
CA ILE A 89 -1.85 3.72 4.55
C ILE A 89 -1.86 2.52 3.60
N ILE A 90 -2.68 1.52 3.89
CA ILE A 90 -2.93 0.40 2.99
C ILE A 90 -4.21 0.74 2.24
N ARG A 91 -4.15 0.84 0.91
CA ARG A 91 -5.28 1.12 0.03
C ARG A 91 -5.58 -0.07 -0.86
N GLN A 92 -6.83 -0.51 -0.90
CA GLN A 92 -7.32 -1.60 -1.73
C GLN A 92 -8.40 -1.07 -2.68
N ARG A 93 -8.28 -1.36 -3.98
CA ARG A 93 -9.39 -1.14 -4.92
C ARG A 93 -10.49 -2.15 -4.64
N ILE A 94 -11.74 -1.70 -4.64
CA ILE A 94 -12.88 -2.54 -4.27
C ILE A 94 -14.06 -2.36 -5.21
N GLU A 95 -14.90 -3.40 -5.29
CA GLU A 95 -16.19 -3.41 -5.99
C GLU A 95 -17.23 -4.09 -5.09
N HIS A 96 -18.52 -3.87 -5.35
CA HIS A 96 -19.56 -4.58 -4.61
C HIS A 96 -19.55 -6.05 -5.00
N ALA A 97 -19.63 -6.95 -4.02
CA ALA A 97 -19.87 -8.36 -4.26
C ALA A 97 -21.28 -8.51 -4.88
N GLU A 98 -21.38 -9.13 -6.06
CA GLU A 98 -22.66 -9.46 -6.71
C GLU A 98 -23.45 -10.55 -5.98
#